data_AF-A0A968IBH8-F1
#
_entry.id   AF-A0A968IBH8-F1
#
_cell.length_a   1.000
_cell.length_b   1.000
_cell.length_c   1.000
_cell.angle_alpha   90.00
_cell.angle_beta   90.00
_cell.angle_gamma   90.00
#
_symmetry.space_group_name_H-M   'P 1'
#
loop_
_entity.id
_entity.type
_entity.pdbx_description
1 polymer ?
#
loop_
_entity_poly.entity_id
_entity_poly.type
_entity_poly.pdbx_seq_one_letter_code
_entity_poly.pdbx_strand_id
1 'polypeptide(L)'
;MLTSRKKTIAVPKRLPKLEEEARIEQERLRDVLVLLEHMVEREETTVKLIIDRLYDVGAVNLINKKFPSQPRKRRVIKSLARMLKPAVKVYVLRWVKRNCPRLVTNWLQRKVRF
;
A
#
# COMPACT_ATOMS: atom_id res chain seq x y z
N MET A 1 -21.94 -0.90 -60.79
CA MET A 1 -20.62 -1.19 -60.18
C MET A 1 -20.63 -0.75 -58.72
N LEU A 2 -19.78 -1.39 -57.89
CA LEU A 2 -19.55 -1.18 -56.44
C LEU A 2 -20.44 -2.02 -55.50
N THR A 3 -20.18 -3.32 -55.46
CA THR A 3 -20.56 -4.19 -54.33
C THR A 3 -19.66 -3.87 -53.14
N SER A 4 -20.28 -3.41 -52.04
CA SER A 4 -19.62 -3.21 -50.74
C SER A 4 -19.15 -4.56 -50.19
N ARG A 5 -17.84 -4.80 -50.23
CA ARG A 5 -17.21 -6.00 -49.69
C ARG A 5 -17.17 -5.85 -48.17
N LYS A 6 -18.17 -6.41 -47.47
CA LYS A 6 -18.20 -6.50 -46.01
C LYS A 6 -17.01 -7.36 -45.57
N LYS A 7 -15.93 -6.70 -45.12
CA LYS A 7 -14.72 -7.35 -44.63
C LYS A 7 -15.08 -8.01 -43.29
N THR A 8 -15.33 -9.31 -43.32
CA THR A 8 -15.47 -10.11 -42.10
C THR A 8 -14.12 -10.12 -41.41
N ILE A 9 -13.97 -9.28 -40.38
CA ILE A 9 -12.80 -9.30 -39.51
C ILE A 9 -12.93 -10.61 -38.72
N ALA A 10 -12.16 -11.62 -39.12
CA ALA A 10 -12.01 -12.84 -38.34
C ALA A 10 -11.43 -12.44 -36.98
N VAL A 11 -12.28 -12.39 -35.95
CA VAL A 11 -11.88 -12.18 -34.56
C VAL A 11 -10.88 -13.30 -34.23
N PRO A 12 -9.59 -12.99 -34.04
CA PRO A 12 -8.58 -14.02 -33.88
C PRO A 12 -8.82 -14.75 -32.57
N LYS A 13 -8.71 -16.08 -32.61
CA LYS A 13 -8.75 -17.05 -31.49
C LYS A 13 -7.85 -16.70 -30.28
N ARG A 14 -7.04 -15.63 -30.37
CA ARG A 14 -6.16 -15.10 -29.32
C ARG A 14 -6.88 -14.18 -28.32
N LEU A 15 -7.96 -13.51 -28.71
CA LEU A 15 -8.74 -12.64 -27.83
C LEU A 15 -9.27 -13.35 -26.58
N PRO A 16 -9.92 -14.53 -26.67
CA PRO A 16 -10.42 -15.21 -25.48
C PRO A 16 -9.30 -15.70 -24.54
N LYS A 17 -8.09 -15.95 -25.05
CA LYS A 17 -6.94 -16.34 -24.20
C LYS A 17 -6.39 -15.16 -23.40
N LEU A 18 -6.27 -13.99 -24.02
CA LEU A 18 -5.83 -12.76 -23.35
C LEU A 18 -6.84 -12.32 -22.27
N GLU A 19 -8.13 -12.47 -22.55
CA GLU A 19 -9.18 -12.19 -21.56
C GLU A 19 -9.11 -13.16 -20.37
N GLU A 20 -8.88 -14.45 -20.62
CA GLU A 20 -8.75 -15.44 -19.54
C GLU A 20 -7.48 -15.22 -18.71
N GLU A 21 -6.34 -14.92 -19.35
CA GLU A 21 -5.09 -14.57 -18.65
C GLU A 21 -5.26 -13.32 -17.77
N ALA A 22 -5.96 -12.29 -18.27
CA ALA A 22 -6.27 -11.08 -17.49
C ALA A 22 -7.21 -11.36 -16.30
N ARG A 23 -8.17 -12.28 -16.46
CA ARG A 23 -9.06 -12.70 -15.37
C ARG A 23 -8.29 -13.46 -14.29
N ILE A 24 -7.41 -14.39 -14.68
CA ILE A 24 -6.54 -15.12 -13.76
C ILE A 24 -5.62 -14.13 -13.02
N GLU A 25 -5.00 -13.17 -13.71
CA GLU A 25 -4.18 -12.13 -13.05
C GLU A 25 -5.00 -11.37 -12.01
N GLN A 26 -6.23 -10.95 -12.35
CA GLN A 26 -7.09 -10.21 -11.44
C GLN A 26 -7.50 -11.04 -10.22
N GLU A 27 -7.81 -12.33 -10.39
CA GLU A 27 -8.11 -13.25 -9.30
C GLU A 27 -6.90 -13.41 -8.37
N ARG A 28 -5.70 -13.63 -8.91
CA ARG A 28 -4.49 -13.76 -8.09
C ARG A 28 -4.18 -12.48 -7.31
N LEU A 29 -4.40 -11.30 -7.90
CA LEU A 29 -4.21 -10.04 -7.18
C LEU A 29 -5.25 -9.81 -6.07
N ARG A 30 -6.49 -10.30 -6.27
CA ARG A 30 -7.51 -10.30 -5.21
C ARG A 30 -7.11 -11.23 -4.07
N ASP A 31 -6.60 -12.43 -4.38
CA ASP A 31 -6.09 -13.36 -3.37
C ASP A 31 -4.98 -12.71 -2.53
N VAL A 32 -4.02 -12.03 -3.17
CA VAL A 32 -2.94 -11.30 -2.47
C VAL A 32 -3.49 -10.24 -1.54
N LEU A 33 -4.49 -9.46 -1.98
CA LEU A 33 -5.13 -8.46 -1.12
C LEU A 33 -5.76 -9.10 0.12
N VAL A 34 -6.56 -10.16 -0.06
CA VAL A 34 -7.24 -10.87 1.03
C VAL A 34 -6.23 -11.45 2.02
N LEU A 35 -5.13 -12.04 1.52
CA LEU A 35 -4.07 -12.56 2.37
C LEU A 35 -3.40 -11.44 3.20
N LEU A 36 -3.14 -10.28 2.60
CA LEU A 36 -2.56 -9.14 3.30
C LEU A 36 -3.52 -8.53 4.33
N GLU A 37 -4.81 -8.45 4.03
CA GLU A 37 -5.85 -8.07 5.00
C GLU A 37 -5.84 -9.06 6.17
N HIS A 38 -5.93 -10.36 5.92
CA HIS A 38 -5.88 -11.36 6.98
C HIS A 38 -4.61 -11.28 7.84
N MET A 39 -3.45 -11.02 7.23
CA MET A 39 -2.20 -10.84 7.96
C MET A 39 -2.28 -9.63 8.89
N VAL A 40 -2.71 -8.47 8.40
CA VAL A 40 -2.75 -7.23 9.18
C VAL A 40 -3.79 -7.29 10.31
N GLU A 41 -4.91 -7.96 10.06
CA GLU A 41 -5.98 -8.16 11.03
C GLU A 41 -5.59 -9.15 12.14
N ARG A 42 -4.97 -10.29 11.79
CA ARG A 42 -4.59 -11.33 12.76
C ARG A 42 -3.35 -10.95 13.56
N GLU A 43 -2.38 -10.33 12.92
CA GLU A 43 -1.08 -9.99 13.52
C GLU A 43 -1.06 -8.55 14.06
N GLU A 44 -2.17 -8.11 14.70
CA GLU A 44 -2.29 -6.73 15.18
C GLU A 44 -1.14 -6.34 16.13
N THR A 45 -0.70 -7.25 16.99
CA THR A 45 0.42 -7.01 17.92
C THR A 45 1.71 -6.73 17.16
N THR A 46 2.00 -7.54 16.15
CA THR A 46 3.16 -7.38 15.27
C THR A 46 3.09 -6.05 14.51
N VAL A 47 1.91 -5.71 13.97
CA VAL A 47 1.67 -4.42 13.29
C VAL A 47 1.89 -3.25 14.25
N LYS A 48 1.38 -3.32 15.48
CA LYS A 48 1.61 -2.31 16.52
C LYS A 48 3.09 -2.16 16.84
N LEU A 49 3.87 -3.24 16.87
CA LEU A 49 5.32 -3.20 17.10
C LEU A 49 6.05 -2.54 15.92
N ILE A 50 5.70 -2.89 14.69
CA ILE A 50 6.25 -2.25 13.48
C ILE A 50 5.98 -0.74 13.52
N ILE A 51 4.74 -0.33 13.79
CA ILE A 51 4.35 1.08 13.93
C ILE A 51 5.18 1.77 15.01
N ASP A 52 5.37 1.11 16.16
CA ASP A 52 6.14 1.65 17.28
C ASP A 52 7.58 1.97 16.88
N ARG A 53 8.25 1.02 16.24
CA ARG A 53 9.64 1.16 15.79
C ARG A 53 9.77 2.21 14.68
N LEU A 54 8.84 2.24 13.74
CA LEU A 54 8.81 3.25 12.68
C LEU A 54 8.57 4.66 13.25
N TYR A 55 7.71 4.79 14.25
CA TYR A 55 7.46 6.07 14.91
C TYR A 55 8.73 6.59 15.59
N ASP A 56 9.44 5.74 16.33
CA ASP A 56 10.63 6.13 17.08
C ASP A 56 11.75 6.63 16.15
N VAL A 57 12.03 5.89 15.08
CA VAL A 57 13.07 6.29 14.10
C VAL A 57 12.61 7.50 13.28
N GLY A 58 11.35 7.49 12.81
CA GLY A 58 10.80 8.53 11.94
C GLY A 58 10.65 9.88 12.63
N ALA A 59 10.11 9.91 13.84
CA ALA A 59 9.92 11.14 14.61
C ALA A 59 11.26 11.81 14.93
N VAL A 60 12.26 11.03 15.38
CA VAL A 60 13.58 11.58 15.69
C VAL A 60 14.26 12.12 14.43
N ASN A 61 14.24 11.37 13.33
CA ASN A 61 14.89 11.79 12.09
C ASN A 61 14.24 13.05 11.50
N LEU A 62 12.90 13.13 11.50
CA LEU A 62 12.17 14.28 10.98
C LEU A 62 12.41 15.53 11.84
N ILE A 63 12.39 15.41 13.16
CA ILE A 63 12.66 16.54 14.07
C ILE A 63 14.10 17.02 13.92
N ASN A 64 15.07 16.09 13.81
CA ASN A 64 16.48 16.45 13.63
C ASN A 64 16.70 17.21 12.32
N LYS A 65 16.09 16.75 11.21
CA LYS A 65 16.19 17.39 9.90
C LYS A 65 15.50 18.76 9.86
N LYS A 66 14.36 18.91 10.53
CA LYS A 66 13.54 20.13 10.46
C LYS A 66 14.01 21.24 11.41
N PHE A 67 14.68 20.89 12.51
CA PHE A 67 15.17 21.84 13.52
C PHE A 67 16.65 21.63 13.88
N PRO A 68 17.58 21.73 12.89
CA PRO A 68 18.99 21.40 13.11
C PRO A 68 19.68 22.37 14.09
N SER A 69 19.35 23.67 14.05
CA SER A 69 20.00 24.72 14.85
C SER A 69 19.19 25.21 16.06
N GLN A 70 18.06 24.57 16.38
CA GLN A 70 17.14 25.03 17.43
C GLN A 70 16.97 23.99 18.56
N PRO A 71 18.00 23.80 19.42
CA PRO A 71 18.05 22.69 20.38
C PRO A 71 16.93 22.74 21.44
N ARG A 72 16.48 23.94 21.84
CA ARG A 72 15.35 24.11 22.78
C ARG A 72 14.03 23.67 22.15
N LYS A 73 13.71 24.16 20.94
CA LYS A 73 12.50 23.78 20.20
C LYS A 73 12.47 22.28 19.87
N ARG A 74 13.62 21.72 19.47
CA ARG A 74 13.78 20.27 19.24
C ARG A 74 13.45 19.43 20.48
N ARG A 75 13.90 19.84 21.68
CA ARG A 75 13.57 19.12 22.92
C ARG A 75 12.06 19.14 23.21
N VAL A 76 11.42 20.30 23.04
CA VAL A 76 9.96 20.44 23.24
C VAL A 76 9.20 19.55 22.26
N ILE A 77 9.54 19.59 20.97
CA ILE A 77 8.86 18.80 19.94
C ILE A 77 9.08 17.29 20.15
N LYS A 78 10.28 16.87 20.56
CA LYS A 78 10.53 15.47 20.95
C LYS A 78 9.71 15.03 22.16
N SER A 79 9.48 15.92 23.11
CA SER A 79 8.61 15.65 24.25
C SER A 79 7.17 15.48 23.80
N LEU A 80 6.68 16.40 22.96
CA LEU A 80 5.34 16.34 22.40
C LEU A 80 5.12 15.08 21.55
N ALA A 81 6.11 14.69 20.73
CA ALA A 81 6.07 13.45 19.96
C ALA A 81 5.91 12.23 20.89
N ARG A 82 6.70 12.14 21.97
CA ARG A 82 6.56 11.05 22.95
C ARG A 82 5.21 11.06 23.65
N MET A 83 4.70 12.24 24.01
CA MET A 83 3.40 12.38 24.66
C MET A 83 2.24 11.98 23.75
N LEU A 84 2.31 12.33 22.46
CA LEU A 84 1.28 12.00 21.47
C LEU A 84 1.40 10.59 20.90
N LYS A 85 2.51 9.89 21.14
CA LYS A 85 2.78 8.52 20.65
C LYS A 85 1.59 7.55 20.83
N PRO A 86 0.95 7.40 22.00
CA PRO A 86 -0.15 6.44 22.15
C PRO A 86 -1.36 6.76 21.27
N ALA A 87 -1.75 8.04 21.17
CA ALA A 87 -2.86 8.46 20.32
C ALA A 87 -2.54 8.28 18.83
N VAL A 88 -1.33 8.68 18.42
CA VAL A 88 -0.85 8.48 17.05
C VAL A 88 -0.82 7.00 16.70
N LYS A 89 -0.38 6.14 17.61
CA LYS A 89 -0.33 4.68 17.41
C LYS A 89 -1.70 4.10 17.10
N VAL A 90 -2.74 4.50 17.81
CA VAL A 90 -4.12 4.06 17.55
C VAL A 90 -4.60 4.54 16.17
N TYR A 91 -4.34 5.80 15.84
CA TYR A 91 -4.72 6.36 14.55
C TYR A 91 -4.00 5.66 13.39
N VAL A 92 -2.68 5.52 13.48
CA VAL A 92 -1.85 4.86 12.47
C VAL A 92 -2.25 3.39 12.34
N LEU A 93 -2.56 2.68 13.43
CA LEU A 93 -3.04 1.31 13.35
C LEU A 93 -4.34 1.18 12.54
N ARG A 94 -5.33 2.04 12.81
CA ARG A 94 -6.58 2.05 12.03
C ARG A 94 -6.32 2.36 10.57
N TRP A 95 -5.40 3.30 10.29
CA TRP A 95 -5.01 3.63 8.93
C TRP A 95 -4.33 2.45 8.23
N VAL A 96 -3.42 1.74 8.92
CA VAL A 96 -2.71 0.57 8.39
C VAL A 96 -3.69 -0.54 8.06
N LYS A 97 -4.59 -0.92 8.98
CA LYS A 97 -5.63 -1.92 8.73
C LYS A 97 -6.45 -1.62 7.47
N ARG A 98 -6.85 -0.35 7.31
CA ARG A 98 -7.71 0.06 6.19
C ARG A 98 -6.99 0.22 4.86
N ASN A 99 -5.71 0.62 4.85
CA ASN A 99 -5.05 1.08 3.63
C ASN A 99 -3.79 0.30 3.26
N CYS A 100 -3.05 -0.22 4.25
CA CYS A 100 -1.77 -0.88 4.01
C CYS A 100 -1.90 -2.11 3.09
N PRO A 101 -2.86 -3.03 3.30
CA PRO A 101 -3.04 -4.18 2.41
C PRO A 101 -3.17 -3.75 0.94
N ARG A 102 -4.06 -2.80 0.67
CA ARG A 102 -4.27 -2.25 -0.68
C ARG A 102 -3.04 -1.56 -1.25
N LEU A 103 -2.33 -0.77 -0.45
CA LEU A 103 -1.11 -0.07 -0.89
C LEU A 103 -0.01 -1.07 -1.27
N VAL A 104 0.17 -2.12 -0.47
CA VAL A 104 1.15 -3.17 -0.73
C VAL A 104 0.75 -3.99 -1.96
N THR A 105 -0.51 -4.41 -2.09
CA THR A 105 -0.99 -5.12 -3.29
C THR A 105 -0.76 -4.30 -4.56
N ASN A 106 -1.13 -3.01 -4.55
CA ASN A 106 -0.92 -2.13 -5.71
C ASN A 106 0.58 -1.90 -6.02
N TRP A 107 1.43 -1.86 -4.98
CA TRP A 107 2.87 -1.75 -5.18
C TRP A 107 3.44 -3.04 -5.80
N LEU A 108 3.03 -4.21 -5.32
CA LEU A 108 3.43 -5.51 -5.87
C LEU A 108 2.95 -5.67 -7.31
N GLN A 109 1.68 -5.32 -7.60
CA GLN A 109 1.13 -5.36 -8.95
C GLN A 109 1.98 -4.54 -9.94
N ARG A 110 2.37 -3.32 -9.55
CA ARG A 110 3.23 -2.46 -10.39
C ARG A 110 4.63 -3.03 -10.63
N LYS A 111 5.10 -3.97 -9.80
CA LYS A 111 6.42 -4.60 -9.96
C LYS A 111 6.37 -5.86 -10.82
N VAL A 112 5.22 -6.51 -10.93
CA VAL A 112 5.04 -7.71 -11.76
C VAL A 112 4.46 -7.43 -13.14
N ARG A 113 3.91 -6.23 -13.36
CA ARG A 113 3.58 -5.73 -14.69
C ARG A 113 4.87 -5.31 -15.40
N PHE A 114 5.25 -6.07 -16.41
CA PHE A 114 6.38 -5.80 -17.30
C PHE A 114 5.94 -5.01 -18.53
#